data_AF-A0A974UQP5-F1
#
_entry.id   AF-A0A974UQP5-F1
#
_cell.length_a   1.000
_cell.length_b   1.000
_cell.length_c   1.000
_cell.angle_alpha   90.00
_cell.angle_beta   90.00
_cell.angle_gamma   90.00
#
_symmetry.space_group_name_H-M   'P 1'
#
loop_
_entity.id
_entity.type
_entity.pdbx_description
1 polymer ?
#
loop_
_entity_poly.entity_id
_entity_poly.type
_entity_poly.pdbx_seq_one_letter_code
_entity_poly.pdbx_strand_id
1 'polypeptide(L)' 'MLVVNMVEKFGAGEFLERSWDLPPEVIEPLRGQVEMTPEGWIMNVWPMTAEIAAIVQPWVDEPVDVESGSWFISSAQVAA' A
#
# COMPACT_ATOMS: atom_id res chain seq x y z
N MET A 1 -19.72 -1.42 2.93
CA MET A 1 -18.47 -0.82 2.46
C MET A 1 -17.37 -1.42 3.31
N LEU A 2 -16.43 -2.10 2.67
CA LEU A 2 -15.25 -2.67 3.31
C LEU A 2 -14.07 -1.72 3.04
N VAL A 3 -13.30 -1.36 4.06
CA VAL A 3 -12.05 -0.62 3.88
C VAL A 3 -10.94 -1.64 3.67
N VAL A 4 -10.16 -1.48 2.61
CA VAL A 4 -9.05 -2.36 2.26
C VAL A 4 -7.80 -1.52 2.13
N ASN A 5 -6.74 -1.91 2.85
CA ASN A 5 -5.42 -1.34 2.64
C ASN A 5 -4.82 -1.95 1.39
N MET A 6 -4.06 -1.16 0.62
CA MET A 6 -3.53 -1.62 -0.65
C MET A 6 -2.16 -1.04 -0.93
N VAL A 7 -1.41 -1.76 -1.77
CA VAL A 7 -0.27 -1.24 -2.52
C VAL A 7 -0.78 -0.77 -3.87
N GLU A 8 -0.32 0.40 -4.31
CA GLU A 8 -0.67 0.98 -5.60
C GLU A 8 0.60 1.28 -6.39
N LYS A 9 0.55 1.00 -7.70
CA LYS A 9 1.58 1.38 -8.65
C LYS A 9 0.98 2.28 -9.72
N PHE A 10 1.64 3.40 -9.94
CA PHE A 10 1.28 4.38 -10.96
C PHE A 10 2.27 4.33 -12.12
N GLY A 11 1.74 4.56 -13.32
CA GLY A 11 2.51 4.59 -14.55
C GLY A 11 2.94 5.99 -14.94
N ALA A 12 3.47 6.10 -16.16
CA ALA A 12 3.75 7.39 -16.77
C ALA A 12 2.45 8.22 -16.88
N GLY A 13 2.46 9.43 -16.32
CA GLY A 13 1.29 10.32 -16.31
C GLY A 13 0.36 10.15 -15.12
N GLU A 14 0.82 9.53 -14.02
CA GLU A 14 0.09 9.42 -12.75
C GLU A 14 -1.23 8.63 -12.83
N PHE A 15 -1.35 7.76 -13.85
CA PHE A 15 -2.46 6.82 -13.94
C PHE A 15 -2.17 5.57 -13.11
N LEU A 16 -3.17 5.10 -12.35
CA LEU A 16 -3.07 3.83 -11.63
C LEU A 16 -2.92 2.70 -12.64
N GLU A 17 -1.78 2.02 -12.62
CA GLU A 17 -1.53 0.84 -13.44
C GLU A 17 -2.05 -0.41 -12.75
N ARG A 18 -1.81 -0.53 -11.44
CA ARG A 18 -2.13 -1.73 -10.67
C ARG A 18 -2.27 -1.46 -9.19
N SER A 19 -3.09 -2.27 -8.52
CA SER A 19 -3.20 -2.30 -7.06
C SER A 19 -3.26 -3.73 -6.54
N TRP A 20 -2.84 -3.90 -5.29
CA TRP A 20 -2.87 -5.17 -4.56
C TRP A 20 -3.46 -4.95 -3.17
N ASP A 21 -4.49 -5.73 -2.84
CA ASP A 21 -5.09 -5.71 -1.52
C ASP A 21 -4.16 -6.34 -0.49
N LEU A 22 -3.91 -5.63 0.61
CA LEU A 22 -3.10 -6.11 1.71
C LEU A 22 -3.97 -6.80 2.75
N PRO A 23 -3.64 -8.04 3.13
CA PRO A 23 -4.38 -8.73 4.18
C PRO A 23 -4.01 -8.17 5.57
N PRO A 24 -4.88 -8.39 6.58
CA PRO A 24 -4.69 -7.84 7.92
C PRO A 24 -3.34 -8.17 8.57
N GLU A 25 -2.76 -9.34 8.30
CA GLU A 25 -1.46 -9.74 8.87
C GLU A 25 -0.27 -8.86 8.43
N VAL A 26 -0.40 -8.12 7.33
CA VAL A 26 0.64 -7.22 6.81
C VAL A 26 0.57 -5.83 7.46
N ILE A 27 -0.58 -5.50 8.01
CA ILE A 27 -0.89 -4.15 8.50
C ILE A 27 -0.15 -3.83 9.79
N GLU A 28 -0.03 -4.79 10.70
CA GLU A 28 0.66 -4.57 11.97
C GLU A 28 2.14 -4.15 11.78
N PRO A 29 2.94 -4.81 10.93
CA PRO A 29 4.29 -4.34 10.59
C PRO A 29 4.35 -2.92 10.01
N LEU A 30 3.32 -2.49 9.27
CA LEU A 30 3.28 -1.17 8.63
C LEU A 30 3.01 -0.03 9.63
N ARG A 31 2.46 -0.30 10.82
CA ARG A 31 2.17 0.74 11.84
C ARG A 31 3.41 1.54 12.26
N GLY A 32 4.60 0.97 12.12
CA GLY A 32 5.86 1.66 12.41
C GLY A 32 6.33 2.62 11.31
N GLN A 33 5.70 2.56 10.13
CA GLN A 33 6.11 3.30 8.92
C GLN A 33 5.06 4.32 8.48
N VAL A 34 3.78 4.10 8.79
CA VAL A 34 2.67 4.96 8.35
C VAL A 34 1.66 5.25 9.46
N GLU A 35 0.93 6.34 9.32
CA GLU A 35 -0.20 6.66 10.18
C GLU A 35 -1.40 5.78 9.85
N MET A 36 -1.98 5.19 10.90
CA MET A 36 -3.13 4.30 10.81
C MET A 36 -4.18 4.59 11.87
N THR A 37 -5.42 4.22 11.56
CA THR A 37 -6.50 4.17 12.56
C THR A 37 -6.29 3.01 13.54
N PRO A 38 -6.98 3.00 14.70
CA PRO A 38 -6.94 1.85 15.62
C PRO A 38 -7.31 0.52 14.95
N GLU A 39 -8.21 0.57 13.98
CA GLU A 39 -8.69 -0.56 13.17
C GLU A 39 -7.67 -1.02 12.10
N GLY A 40 -6.52 -0.33 11.99
CA GLY A 40 -5.44 -0.69 11.08
C GLY A 40 -5.60 -0.12 9.66
N TRP A 41 -6.39 0.93 9.45
CA TRP A 41 -6.52 1.53 8.13
C TRP A 41 -5.50 2.62 7.92
N ILE A 42 -4.81 2.60 6.78
CA ILE A 42 -3.88 3.66 6.40
C ILE A 42 -4.67 4.94 6.17
N MET A 43 -4.33 6.00 6.90
CA MET A 43 -5.11 7.26 6.87
C MET A 43 -4.84 8.14 5.64
N ASN A 44 -3.72 7.94 4.95
CA ASN A 44 -3.28 8.74 3.80
C ASN A 44 -2.65 7.87 2.70
N VAL A 45 -2.35 8.46 1.55
CA VAL A 45 -1.43 7.84 0.60
C VAL A 45 -0.01 8.09 1.06
N TRP A 46 0.79 7.04 1.19
CA TRP A 46 2.19 7.11 1.59
C TRP A 46 3.09 6.64 0.45
N PRO A 47 4.19 7.36 0.17
CA PRO A 47 5.17 6.90 -0.80
C PRO A 47 5.83 5.61 -0.30
N MET A 48 6.16 4.72 -1.23
CA MET A 48 6.89 3.50 -0.92
C MET A 48 8.31 3.83 -0.45
N THR A 49 8.67 3.40 0.75
CA THR A 49 10.06 3.40 1.24
C THR A 49 10.67 2.00 1.18
N ALA A 50 11.97 1.87 1.43
CA ALA A 50 12.63 0.56 1.50
C ALA A 50 12.03 -0.33 2.61
N GLU A 51 11.70 0.26 3.75
CA GLU A 51 11.08 -0.44 4.89
C GLU A 51 9.66 -0.92 4.56
N ILE A 52 8.86 -0.06 3.91
CA ILE A 52 7.51 -0.44 3.47
C ILE A 52 7.60 -1.53 2.40
N ALA A 53 8.50 -1.37 1.41
CA ALA A 53 8.70 -2.34 0.35
C ALA A 53 9.08 -3.71 0.90
N ALA A 54 9.98 -3.79 1.89
CA ALA A 54 10.36 -5.05 2.53
C ALA A 54 9.17 -5.77 3.20
N ILE A 55 8.20 -5.02 3.73
CA ILE A 55 6.99 -5.56 4.36
C ILE A 55 6.00 -6.07 3.31
N VAL A 56 5.78 -5.31 2.24
CA VAL A 56 4.71 -5.60 1.27
C VAL A 56 5.16 -6.46 0.09
N GLN A 57 6.46 -6.55 -0.20
CA GLN A 57 7.00 -7.30 -1.35
C GLN A 57 6.47 -8.74 -1.47
N PRO A 58 6.26 -9.52 -0.38
CA PRO A 58 5.67 -10.87 -0.49
C PRO A 58 4.22 -10.90 -1.01
N TRP A 59 3.52 -9.77 -1.00
CA TRP A 59 2.10 -9.62 -1.34
C TRP A 59 1.86 -8.95 -2.69
N VAL A 60 2.94 -8.55 -3.35
CA VAL A 60 2.96 -7.96 -4.68
C VAL A 60 3.56 -8.99 -5.63
N ASP A 61 2.94 -9.21 -6.78
CA ASP A 61 3.38 -10.22 -7.76
C ASP A 61 4.48 -9.70 -8.71
N GLU A 62 5.01 -8.51 -8.45
CA GLU A 62 6.12 -7.90 -9.17
C GLU A 62 7.12 -7.22 -8.19
N PRO A 63 8.39 -7.06 -8.60
CA PRO A 63 9.38 -6.37 -7.77
C PRO A 63 8.99 -4.90 -7.54
N VAL A 64 8.95 -4.49 -6.28
CA VAL A 64 8.68 -3.11 -5.90
C VAL A 64 9.93 -2.27 -6.20
N ASP A 65 9.78 -1.27 -7.06
CA ASP A 65 10.85 -0.32 -7.40
C ASP A 65 10.68 0.97 -6.61
N VAL A 66 11.34 1.04 -5.45
CA VAL A 66 11.30 2.20 -4.55
C VAL A 66 11.84 3.46 -5.24
N GLU A 67 12.87 3.31 -6.08
CA GLU A 67 13.56 4.43 -6.72
C GLU A 67 12.73 5.05 -7.85
N SER A 68 11.74 4.32 -8.37
CA SER A 68 10.85 4.85 -9.41
C SER A 68 9.93 5.96 -8.90
N GLY A 69 9.73 6.05 -7.57
CA GLY A 69 8.76 6.97 -6.96
C GLY A 69 7.32 6.75 -7.40
N SER A 70 7.01 5.60 -8.00
CA SER A 70 5.70 5.30 -8.60
C SER A 70 4.85 4.35 -7.75
N TRP A 71 5.35 3.99 -6.57
CA TRP A 71 4.75 3.02 -5.67
C TRP A 71 4.26 3.69 -4.40
N PHE A 72 3.08 3.29 -3.93
CA PHE A 72 2.43 3.86 -2.76
C PHE A 72 1.70 2.80 -1.96
N ILE A 73 1.42 3.11 -0.70
CA ILE A 73 0.44 2.38 0.11
C ILE A 73 -0.68 3.32 0.56
N SER A 74 -1.90 2.82 0.56
CA SER A 74 -3.10 3.60 0.85
C SER A 74 -4.21 2.71 1.39
N SER A 75 -5.39 3.29 1.63
CA SER A 75 -6.61 2.53 1.87
C SER A 75 -7.74 3.05 1.00
N ALA A 76 -8.62 2.16 0.56
CA ALA A 76 -9.81 2.52 -0.21
C ALA A 76 -11.07 1.87 0.37
N GLN A 77 -12.20 2.52 0.11
CA GLN A 77 -13.52 1.95 0.38
C GLN A 77 -14.01 1.20 -0.86
N VAL A 78 -14.26 -0.10 -0.72
CA VAL A 78 -14.87 -0.92 -1.75
C VAL A 78 -16.33 -1.25 -1.40
N ALA A 79 -17.17 -1.25 -2.44
CA ALA A 79 -18.53 -1.78 -2.33
C ALA A 79 -18.44 -3.30 -2.09
N ALA A 80 -19.23 -3.80 -1.14
CA ALA A 80 -19.25 -5.21 -0.75
C ALA A 80 -20.09 -6.03 -1.73
#